data_AF-A0A933WBQ0-F1
#
_entry.id   AF-A0A933WBQ0-F1
#
_cell.length_a   1.000
_cell.length_b   1.000
_cell.length_c   1.000
_cell.angle_alpha   90.00
_cell.angle_beta   90.00
_cell.angle_gamma   90.00
#
_symmetry.space_group_name_H-M   'P 1'
#
loop_
_entity.id
_entity.type
_entity.pdbx_description
1 polymer ?
#
loop_
_entity_poly.entity_id
_entity_poly.type
_entity_poly.pdbx_seq_one_letter_code
_entity_poly.pdbx_strand_id
1 'polypeptide(L)'
;MRRFCFRSYRPAFSGYGYGTHEFVKAFESRGWRFTYQPDALDRARACREEVVIHSGFPHFFRREPGKIHIARVMLESDSLPRLWADVLNAMDEVWVASSFNQKTFARGGVDAKKIFVVPDMVDARFSPVPAKRRGKKFRFLSVFLDLSLRKGWDAMLYAFATRFSKNKNVEWVVQCAPESAKRLQAFIRHLKRQGMDCGNITVRGKTPSIEELAWLYRSANCYVLPTRGEGFGRPYLEAAACGVPVIATGWSGQLDFLNRKNSRLLKYRLVDIPAPAALDCYFLAGQKWAEPSGSDLENALREMLERPAFAPVDTAPFEEANVMRTIADRLEAVGSWEHQRANIPLQTSARSGSNGIYPVVAPMRGARQAEACRHHKATPTPRKFIPQILVYNRRWKARQPSPAAFCAELKTQGKNLAVVGTGRNAQWLSEFLLQNGFSIPFYIDRKEGTFMGKKTYSPSSLPPSATADAAIISTFPASFPEWTELLKGRFKTIPVIFYSHR
;
A
#
# COMPACT_ATOMS: atom_id res chain seq x y z
N MET A 1 2.40 11.73 -32.12
CA MET A 1 2.58 11.28 -30.72
C MET A 1 3.75 10.30 -30.62
N ARG A 2 4.67 10.48 -29.66
CA ARG A 2 5.84 9.58 -29.47
C ARG A 2 5.39 8.19 -29.00
N ARG A 3 6.18 7.17 -29.37
CA ARG A 3 6.00 5.81 -28.83
C ARG A 3 6.48 5.78 -27.39
N PHE A 4 5.73 5.14 -26.51
CA PHE A 4 6.10 4.99 -25.09
C PHE A 4 5.87 3.56 -24.60
N CYS A 5 6.56 3.21 -23.52
CA CYS A 5 6.39 1.95 -22.81
C CYS A 5 5.60 2.23 -21.52
N PHE A 6 4.46 1.57 -21.33
CA PHE A 6 3.67 1.67 -20.10
C PHE A 6 3.93 0.44 -19.23
N ARG A 7 4.59 0.64 -18.10
CA ARG A 7 5.07 -0.42 -17.22
C ARG A 7 4.33 -0.37 -15.90
N SER A 8 3.60 -1.44 -15.55
CA SER A 8 2.87 -1.52 -14.30
C SER A 8 3.53 -2.48 -13.30
N TYR A 9 3.53 -2.10 -12.03
CA TYR A 9 4.13 -2.88 -10.95
C TYR A 9 3.07 -3.27 -9.92
N ARG A 10 2.84 -4.58 -9.75
CA ARG A 10 1.80 -5.16 -8.87
C ARG A 10 0.37 -4.62 -9.09
N PRO A 11 -0.23 -4.87 -10.27
CA PRO A 11 -1.60 -4.42 -10.54
C PRO A 11 -2.66 -5.10 -9.64
N ALA A 12 -2.40 -6.25 -9.03
CA ALA A 12 -3.45 -7.07 -8.41
C ALA A 12 -3.88 -6.68 -6.98
N PHE A 13 -3.12 -5.82 -6.27
CA PHE A 13 -3.32 -5.60 -4.82
C PHE A 13 -3.36 -4.12 -4.39
N SER A 14 -3.60 -3.18 -5.32
CA SER A 14 -3.64 -1.75 -4.98
C SER A 14 -4.60 -0.97 -5.86
N GLY A 15 -4.95 0.26 -5.46
CA GLY A 15 -5.78 1.18 -6.25
C GLY A 15 -5.24 1.45 -7.66
N TYR A 16 -3.94 1.19 -7.89
CA TYR A 16 -3.30 1.28 -9.20
C TYR A 16 -3.81 0.26 -10.22
N GLY A 17 -4.30 -0.90 -9.80
CA GLY A 17 -4.67 -2.00 -10.70
C GLY A 17 -5.73 -1.62 -11.72
N TYR A 18 -6.87 -1.13 -11.20
CA TYR A 18 -8.01 -0.76 -12.03
C TYR A 18 -7.69 0.49 -12.87
N GLY A 19 -7.11 1.53 -12.26
CA GLY A 19 -6.73 2.75 -13.00
C GLY A 19 -5.75 2.45 -14.13
N THR A 20 -4.72 1.63 -13.88
CA THR A 20 -3.75 1.19 -14.91
C THR A 20 -4.46 0.51 -16.09
N HIS A 21 -5.46 -0.35 -15.83
CA HIS A 21 -6.22 -1.02 -16.89
C HIS A 21 -7.06 -0.05 -17.72
N GLU A 22 -7.67 0.95 -17.10
CA GLU A 22 -8.40 2.01 -17.82
C GLU A 22 -7.49 2.84 -18.71
N PHE A 23 -6.30 3.22 -18.23
CA PHE A 23 -5.30 3.91 -19.07
C PHE A 23 -4.91 3.09 -20.29
N VAL A 24 -4.58 1.80 -20.10
CA VAL A 24 -4.22 0.89 -21.19
C VAL A 24 -5.34 0.81 -22.23
N LYS A 25 -6.58 0.59 -21.79
CA LYS A 25 -7.75 0.56 -22.70
C LYS A 25 -7.96 1.87 -23.45
N ALA A 26 -7.79 3.01 -22.79
CA ALA A 26 -7.97 4.32 -23.39
C ALA A 26 -6.85 4.67 -24.39
N PHE A 27 -5.63 4.17 -24.17
CA PHE A 27 -4.54 4.24 -25.15
C PHE A 27 -4.86 3.37 -26.38
N GLU A 28 -5.31 2.14 -26.16
CA GLU A 28 -5.71 1.21 -27.23
C GLU A 28 -6.87 1.76 -28.07
N SER A 29 -7.92 2.27 -27.45
CA SER A 29 -9.11 2.79 -28.14
C SER A 29 -8.81 4.02 -29.00
N ARG A 30 -7.77 4.78 -28.67
CA ARG A 30 -7.28 5.93 -29.44
C ARG A 30 -6.22 5.55 -30.48
N GLY A 31 -5.86 4.28 -30.59
CA GLY A 31 -4.82 3.82 -31.51
C GLY A 31 -3.42 4.35 -31.17
N TRP A 32 -3.15 4.68 -29.90
CA TRP A 32 -1.83 5.12 -29.46
C TRP A 32 -0.82 3.97 -29.63
N ARG A 33 0.38 4.30 -30.09
CA ARG A 33 1.45 3.29 -30.27
C ARG A 33 2.26 3.17 -28.99
N PHE A 34 2.02 2.11 -28.22
CA PHE A 34 2.72 1.85 -26.96
C PHE A 34 3.01 0.36 -26.74
N THR A 35 3.98 0.08 -25.89
CA THR A 35 4.26 -1.28 -25.37
C THR A 35 3.76 -1.38 -23.93
N TYR A 36 2.89 -2.34 -23.63
CA TYR A 36 2.43 -2.60 -22.27
C TYR A 36 3.26 -3.71 -21.60
N GLN A 37 3.78 -3.44 -20.40
CA GLN A 37 4.50 -4.42 -19.57
C GLN A 37 3.82 -4.57 -18.20
N PRO A 38 2.95 -5.58 -18.01
CA PRO A 38 2.33 -5.86 -16.73
C PRO A 38 3.28 -6.57 -15.75
N ASP A 39 3.11 -6.30 -14.45
CA ASP A 39 3.82 -6.94 -13.33
C ASP A 39 5.36 -6.98 -13.50
N ALA A 40 5.93 -5.82 -13.78
CA ALA A 40 7.31 -5.63 -14.21
C ALA A 40 8.37 -5.75 -13.08
N LEU A 41 8.09 -6.48 -12.00
CA LEU A 41 8.94 -6.52 -10.80
C LEU A 41 10.37 -7.06 -11.06
N ASP A 42 10.51 -8.15 -11.82
CA ASP A 42 11.81 -8.82 -12.05
C ASP A 42 12.01 -9.42 -13.46
N ARG A 43 10.98 -9.39 -14.31
CA ARG A 43 10.96 -10.07 -15.63
C ARG A 43 10.74 -9.14 -16.81
N ALA A 44 10.73 -7.83 -16.58
CA ALA A 44 10.51 -6.87 -17.63
C ALA A 44 11.67 -6.88 -18.63
N ARG A 45 11.36 -7.13 -19.90
CA ARG A 45 12.30 -6.89 -20.99
C ARG A 45 12.58 -5.39 -21.07
N ALA A 46 13.79 -5.02 -21.50
CA ALA A 46 14.08 -3.62 -21.82
C ALA A 46 13.02 -3.09 -22.79
N CYS A 47 12.48 -1.90 -22.51
CA CYS A 47 11.55 -1.27 -23.45
C CYS A 47 12.35 -0.89 -24.72
N ARG A 48 11.72 -0.77 -25.88
CA ARG A 48 12.41 -0.23 -27.08
C ARG A 48 12.19 1.27 -27.24
N GLU A 49 11.15 1.76 -26.58
CA GLU A 49 10.71 3.13 -26.59
C GLU A 49 11.61 4.03 -25.73
N GLU A 50 11.74 5.28 -26.15
CA GLU A 50 12.52 6.33 -25.49
C GLU A 50 11.84 6.82 -24.21
N VAL A 51 10.52 6.79 -24.16
CA VAL A 51 9.71 7.18 -23.00
C VAL A 51 9.20 5.95 -22.28
N VAL A 52 9.42 5.88 -20.98
CA VAL A 52 8.91 4.80 -20.10
C VAL A 52 8.09 5.42 -18.98
N ILE A 53 6.81 5.06 -18.93
CA ILE A 53 5.88 5.45 -17.85
C ILE A 53 5.80 4.29 -16.86
N HIS A 54 6.20 4.53 -15.62
CA HIS A 54 6.15 3.59 -14.52
C HIS A 54 4.92 3.83 -13.66
N SER A 55 3.98 2.90 -13.62
CA SER A 55 2.76 2.97 -12.79
C SER A 55 2.86 2.02 -11.60
N GLY A 56 2.82 2.55 -10.37
CA GLY A 56 2.83 1.75 -9.15
C GLY A 56 3.71 2.35 -8.05
N PHE A 57 4.27 1.47 -7.20
CA PHE A 57 5.08 1.94 -6.07
C PHE A 57 6.53 2.27 -6.48
N PRO A 58 7.07 3.44 -6.10
CA PRO A 58 8.38 3.91 -6.55
C PRO A 58 9.55 2.96 -6.35
N HIS A 59 9.58 2.21 -5.23
CA HIS A 59 10.68 1.28 -4.93
C HIS A 59 10.83 0.13 -5.96
N PHE A 60 9.82 -0.10 -6.82
CA PHE A 60 9.91 -1.04 -7.94
C PHE A 60 10.35 -0.41 -9.25
N PHE A 61 10.39 0.92 -9.35
CA PHE A 61 10.75 1.59 -10.60
C PHE A 61 12.22 1.31 -10.94
N ARG A 62 12.47 1.16 -12.24
CA ARG A 62 13.79 0.82 -12.79
C ARG A 62 14.06 1.74 -13.96
N ARG A 63 15.07 2.61 -13.81
CA ARG A 63 15.53 3.47 -14.90
C ARG A 63 16.41 2.69 -15.87
N GLU A 64 16.33 3.08 -17.12
CA GLU A 64 17.10 2.58 -18.24
C GLU A 64 17.94 3.76 -18.76
N PRO A 65 19.28 3.63 -18.86
CA PRO A 65 20.13 4.71 -19.34
C PRO A 65 19.69 5.23 -20.71
N GLY A 66 19.79 6.55 -20.92
CA GLY A 66 19.46 7.19 -22.19
C GLY A 66 17.96 7.35 -22.48
N LYS A 67 17.09 7.06 -21.51
CA LYS A 67 15.63 7.16 -21.67
C LYS A 67 15.01 8.18 -20.73
N ILE A 68 13.81 8.59 -21.11
CA ILE A 68 12.94 9.44 -20.31
C ILE A 68 12.05 8.56 -19.43
N HIS A 69 12.06 8.83 -18.12
CA HIS A 69 11.30 8.10 -17.14
C HIS A 69 10.26 8.97 -16.46
N ILE A 70 9.00 8.56 -16.57
CA ILE A 70 7.85 9.22 -15.95
C ILE A 70 7.30 8.30 -14.86
N ALA A 71 7.18 8.81 -13.63
CA ALA A 71 6.59 8.09 -12.52
C ALA A 71 5.12 8.44 -12.36
N ARG A 72 4.20 7.48 -12.53
CA ARG A 72 2.80 7.59 -12.19
C ARG A 72 2.54 6.95 -10.82
N VAL A 73 2.23 7.79 -9.83
CA VAL A 73 2.22 7.42 -8.40
C VAL A 73 1.13 8.17 -7.63
N MET A 74 0.58 7.54 -6.60
CA MET A 74 -0.40 8.07 -5.66
C MET A 74 -0.15 7.49 -4.26
N LEU A 75 -0.65 8.18 -3.24
CA LEU A 75 -0.52 7.78 -1.84
C LEU A 75 -1.72 8.26 -1.02
N GLU A 76 -2.07 7.53 0.04
CA GLU A 76 -3.28 7.78 0.83
C GLU A 76 -3.01 8.31 2.25
N SER A 77 -1.87 8.97 2.47
CA SER A 77 -1.39 9.47 3.77
C SER A 77 -0.83 10.89 3.69
N ASP A 78 -0.49 11.46 4.85
CA ASP A 78 -0.02 12.85 4.98
C ASP A 78 1.45 13.09 4.60
N SER A 79 2.23 12.03 4.39
CA SER A 79 3.68 12.10 4.22
C SER A 79 4.21 10.93 3.37
N LEU A 80 5.37 11.12 2.74
CA LEU A 80 5.95 10.09 1.87
C LEU A 80 6.67 8.99 2.66
N PRO A 81 6.62 7.72 2.18
CA PRO A 81 7.49 6.67 2.70
C PRO A 81 8.96 7.01 2.46
N ARG A 82 9.82 6.54 3.37
CA ARG A 82 11.28 6.74 3.27
C ARG A 82 11.80 6.23 1.91
N LEU A 83 12.71 6.99 1.31
CA LEU A 83 13.35 6.75 -0.01
C LEU A 83 12.46 6.99 -1.24
N TRP A 84 11.14 7.22 -1.10
CA TRP A 84 10.31 7.51 -2.27
C TRP A 84 10.72 8.83 -2.94
N ALA A 85 11.06 9.84 -2.14
CA ALA A 85 11.53 11.13 -2.66
C ALA A 85 12.77 10.98 -3.55
N ASP A 86 13.77 10.20 -3.11
CA ASP A 86 15.01 9.98 -3.87
C ASP A 86 14.73 9.30 -5.22
N VAL A 87 13.90 8.25 -5.21
CA VAL A 87 13.53 7.54 -6.44
C VAL A 87 12.75 8.44 -7.39
N LEU A 88 11.81 9.22 -6.87
CA LEU A 88 10.97 10.12 -7.68
C LEU A 88 11.76 11.31 -8.22
N ASN A 89 12.71 11.86 -7.45
CA ASN A 89 13.62 12.90 -7.91
C ASN A 89 14.57 12.43 -9.01
N ALA A 90 14.85 11.13 -9.09
CA ALA A 90 15.59 10.54 -10.19
C ALA A 90 14.77 10.41 -11.49
N MET A 91 13.45 10.62 -11.46
CA MET A 91 12.59 10.60 -12.64
C MET A 91 12.63 11.95 -13.37
N ASP A 92 12.26 11.95 -14.66
CA ASP A 92 12.13 13.18 -15.45
C ASP A 92 10.81 13.90 -15.11
N GLU A 93 9.71 13.15 -14.95
CA GLU A 93 8.44 13.66 -14.42
C GLU A 93 7.80 12.72 -13.38
N VAL A 94 6.96 13.29 -12.53
CA VAL A 94 6.17 12.60 -11.51
C VAL A 94 4.70 12.99 -11.69
N TRP A 95 3.90 12.08 -12.24
CA TRP A 95 2.46 12.21 -12.39
C TRP A 95 1.74 11.68 -11.16
N VAL A 96 0.98 12.55 -10.51
CA VAL A 96 0.16 12.24 -9.33
C VAL A 96 -1.32 12.37 -9.63
N ALA A 97 -2.16 11.62 -8.92
CA ALA A 97 -3.59 11.56 -9.25
C ALA A 97 -4.40 12.78 -8.74
N SER A 98 -3.88 13.55 -7.79
CA SER A 98 -4.62 14.67 -7.18
C SER A 98 -3.71 15.80 -6.68
N SER A 99 -4.30 16.98 -6.47
CA SER A 99 -3.64 18.12 -5.83
C SER A 99 -3.20 17.81 -4.39
N PHE A 100 -3.90 16.90 -3.71
CA PHE A 100 -3.49 16.37 -2.42
C PHE A 100 -2.13 15.66 -2.54
N ASN A 101 -1.99 14.72 -3.47
CA ASN A 101 -0.71 14.06 -3.70
C ASN A 101 0.37 15.03 -4.19
N GLN A 102 0.03 16.02 -5.03
CA GLN A 102 0.99 17.04 -5.43
C GLN A 102 1.62 17.75 -4.22
N LYS A 103 0.76 18.20 -3.28
CA LYS A 103 1.20 18.86 -2.04
C LYS A 103 1.97 17.93 -1.11
N THR A 104 1.47 16.71 -0.90
CA THR A 104 2.11 15.72 0.00
C THR A 104 3.48 15.31 -0.53
N PHE A 105 3.62 15.11 -1.83
CA PHE A 105 4.88 14.68 -2.45
C PHE A 105 5.92 15.79 -2.43
N ALA A 106 5.52 17.02 -2.74
CA ALA A 106 6.39 18.19 -2.65
C ALA A 106 6.91 18.38 -1.21
N ARG A 107 6.03 18.32 -0.20
CA ARG A 107 6.41 18.38 1.22
C ARG A 107 7.31 17.21 1.63
N GLY A 108 7.15 16.06 1.00
CA GLY A 108 7.98 14.87 1.19
C GLY A 108 9.36 14.94 0.54
N GLY A 109 9.71 16.05 -0.13
CA GLY A 109 11.04 16.27 -0.70
C GLY A 109 11.16 15.96 -2.19
N VAL A 110 10.06 15.72 -2.91
CA VAL A 110 10.08 15.63 -4.38
C VAL A 110 10.12 17.04 -4.97
N ASP A 111 10.98 17.28 -5.96
CA ASP A 111 11.05 18.56 -6.67
C ASP A 111 9.69 18.91 -7.28
N ALA A 112 9.06 19.97 -6.76
CA ALA A 112 7.73 20.41 -7.16
C ALA A 112 7.62 20.71 -8.66
N LYS A 113 8.71 21.08 -9.33
CA LYS A 113 8.73 21.34 -10.79
C LYS A 113 8.53 20.09 -11.63
N LYS A 114 8.73 18.90 -11.03
CA LYS A 114 8.52 17.61 -11.68
C LYS A 114 7.13 17.04 -11.45
N ILE A 115 6.32 17.64 -10.55
CA ILE A 115 5.07 17.05 -10.09
C ILE A 115 3.88 17.61 -10.87
N PHE A 116 3.26 16.77 -11.69
CA PHE A 116 2.09 17.12 -12.50
C PHE A 116 0.88 16.31 -12.06
N VAL A 117 -0.28 16.96 -11.98
CA VAL A 117 -1.53 16.26 -11.68
C VAL A 117 -2.07 15.65 -12.96
N VAL A 118 -2.16 14.31 -12.99
CA VAL A 118 -2.81 13.52 -14.03
C VAL A 118 -3.83 12.63 -13.32
N PRO A 119 -5.11 13.03 -13.27
CA PRO A 119 -6.11 12.35 -12.46
C PRO A 119 -6.47 10.97 -13.01
N ASP A 120 -7.15 10.15 -12.19
CA ASP A 120 -7.83 8.97 -12.74
C ASP A 120 -9.08 9.38 -13.51
N MET A 121 -9.58 8.45 -14.33
CA MET A 121 -10.74 8.68 -15.20
C MET A 121 -12.03 8.15 -14.58
N VAL A 122 -13.16 8.67 -15.07
CA VAL A 122 -14.49 8.08 -14.88
C VAL A 122 -15.04 7.59 -16.21
N ASP A 123 -15.53 6.36 -16.21
CA ASP A 123 -16.15 5.74 -17.39
C ASP A 123 -17.53 6.35 -17.68
N ALA A 124 -17.85 6.58 -18.95
CA ALA A 124 -19.10 7.21 -19.37
C ALA A 124 -20.38 6.42 -18.98
N ARG A 125 -20.23 5.12 -18.67
CA ARG A 125 -21.34 4.31 -18.12
C ARG A 125 -21.77 4.78 -16.72
N PHE A 126 -20.92 5.49 -15.98
CA PHE A 126 -21.31 6.19 -14.76
C PHE A 126 -21.91 7.55 -15.14
N SER A 127 -23.24 7.61 -15.13
CA SER A 127 -24.01 8.78 -15.56
C SER A 127 -25.38 8.77 -14.88
N PRO A 128 -26.08 9.91 -14.75
CA PRO A 128 -27.29 10.03 -13.94
C PRO A 128 -28.56 9.47 -14.61
N VAL A 129 -28.46 8.34 -15.30
CA VAL A 129 -29.60 7.64 -15.91
C VAL A 129 -30.49 7.06 -14.79
N PRO A 130 -31.83 7.23 -14.85
CA PRO A 130 -32.73 6.66 -13.86
C PRO A 130 -32.53 5.14 -13.70
N ALA A 131 -32.25 4.68 -12.47
CA ALA A 131 -32.22 3.25 -12.19
C ALA A 131 -33.63 2.67 -12.37
N LYS A 132 -33.76 1.61 -13.18
CA LYS A 132 -35.05 0.90 -13.42
C LYS A 132 -35.74 0.41 -12.13
N ARG A 133 -35.01 0.22 -11.01
CA ARG A 133 -35.54 -0.24 -9.72
C ARG A 133 -34.74 0.33 -8.55
N ARG A 134 -35.35 1.21 -7.75
CA ARG A 134 -34.93 1.46 -6.37
C ARG A 134 -35.81 0.61 -5.45
N GLY A 135 -35.20 -0.05 -4.46
CA GLY A 135 -35.98 -0.75 -3.44
C GLY A 135 -36.81 0.24 -2.61
N LYS A 136 -37.75 -0.26 -1.79
CA LYS A 136 -38.54 0.60 -0.89
C LYS A 136 -37.70 1.19 0.27
N LYS A 137 -36.53 0.62 0.57
CA LYS A 137 -35.64 1.05 1.64
C LYS A 137 -34.73 2.19 1.20
N PHE A 138 -34.39 3.07 2.14
CA PHE A 138 -33.30 4.04 1.96
C PHE A 138 -31.96 3.32 2.00
N ARG A 139 -31.21 3.35 0.90
CA ARG A 139 -29.95 2.62 0.72
C ARG A 139 -28.73 3.53 0.80
N PHE A 140 -27.91 3.28 1.81
CA PHE A 140 -26.51 3.70 1.83
C PHE A 140 -25.64 2.67 1.11
N LEU A 141 -24.71 3.12 0.29
CA LEU A 141 -23.78 2.26 -0.46
C LEU A 141 -22.33 2.59 -0.13
N SER A 142 -21.52 1.57 0.11
CA SER A 142 -20.06 1.67 0.13
C SER A 142 -19.45 0.69 -0.88
N VAL A 143 -18.45 1.13 -1.63
CA VAL A 143 -17.74 0.33 -2.63
C VAL A 143 -16.24 0.41 -2.34
N PHE A 144 -15.59 -0.73 -2.08
CA PHE A 144 -14.14 -0.83 -1.87
C PHE A 144 -13.66 -2.26 -2.10
N LEU A 145 -12.43 -2.46 -2.59
CA LEU A 145 -11.93 -3.81 -2.88
C LEU A 145 -11.49 -4.56 -1.61
N ASP A 146 -10.62 -3.94 -0.82
CA ASP A 146 -10.03 -4.51 0.39
C ASP A 146 -10.73 -4.01 1.66
N LEU A 147 -10.78 -4.86 2.69
CA LEU A 147 -11.31 -4.54 4.02
C LEU A 147 -10.22 -3.95 4.94
N SER A 148 -9.34 -3.09 4.42
CA SER A 148 -8.36 -2.40 5.27
C SER A 148 -9.05 -1.36 6.14
N LEU A 149 -8.47 -1.09 7.31
CA LEU A 149 -8.93 0.00 8.17
C LEU A 149 -8.86 1.36 7.47
N ARG A 150 -8.02 1.52 6.45
CA ARG A 150 -8.00 2.75 5.64
C ARG A 150 -9.37 3.09 5.06
N LYS A 151 -10.20 2.10 4.69
CA LYS A 151 -11.51 2.34 4.08
C LYS A 151 -12.58 2.82 5.08
N GLY A 152 -12.31 2.81 6.38
CA GLY A 152 -13.26 3.29 7.39
C GLY A 152 -14.52 2.45 7.54
N TRP A 153 -14.50 1.19 7.09
CA TRP A 153 -15.66 0.29 7.16
C TRP A 153 -16.10 0.04 8.61
N ASP A 154 -15.17 0.10 9.54
CA ASP A 154 -15.36 -0.01 10.98
C ASP A 154 -16.16 1.20 11.51
N ALA A 155 -15.72 2.42 11.20
CA ALA A 155 -16.43 3.64 11.59
C ALA A 155 -17.86 3.66 11.02
N MET A 156 -18.02 3.25 9.75
CA MET A 156 -19.33 3.12 9.11
C MET A 156 -20.22 2.07 9.79
N LEU A 157 -19.68 0.90 10.13
CA LEU A 157 -20.42 -0.17 10.79
C LEU A 157 -20.96 0.27 12.16
N TYR A 158 -20.12 0.90 12.98
CA TYR A 158 -20.54 1.40 14.29
C TYR A 158 -21.59 2.51 14.16
N ALA A 159 -21.35 3.53 13.31
CA ALA A 159 -22.30 4.62 13.12
C ALA A 159 -23.66 4.11 12.58
N PHE A 160 -23.64 3.16 11.63
CA PHE A 160 -24.85 2.56 11.08
C PHE A 160 -25.62 1.74 12.13
N ALA A 161 -24.93 0.92 12.93
CA ALA A 161 -25.55 0.13 13.98
C ALA A 161 -26.18 1.02 15.06
N THR A 162 -25.45 2.05 15.52
CA THR A 162 -25.94 3.03 16.49
C THR A 162 -27.20 3.73 15.99
N ARG A 163 -27.20 4.17 14.73
CA ARG A 163 -28.29 4.99 14.20
C ARG A 163 -29.50 4.19 13.69
N PHE A 164 -29.27 3.01 13.11
CA PHE A 164 -30.27 2.33 12.28
C PHE A 164 -30.50 0.86 12.61
N SER A 165 -29.93 0.31 13.69
CA SER A 165 -30.20 -1.07 14.14
C SER A 165 -31.70 -1.43 14.16
N LYS A 166 -32.51 -0.52 14.72
CA LYS A 166 -33.97 -0.67 14.84
C LYS A 166 -34.76 -0.20 13.60
N ASN A 167 -34.15 0.54 12.67
CA ASN A 167 -34.85 1.08 11.50
C ASN A 167 -34.75 0.14 10.29
N LYS A 168 -35.77 -0.70 10.07
CA LYS A 168 -35.79 -1.69 8.99
C LYS A 168 -36.01 -1.09 7.59
N ASN A 169 -36.36 0.20 7.51
CA ASN A 169 -36.52 0.94 6.25
C ASN A 169 -35.21 1.53 5.73
N VAL A 170 -34.11 1.38 6.47
CA VAL A 170 -32.78 1.83 6.05
C VAL A 170 -31.89 0.60 5.87
N GLU A 171 -31.00 0.63 4.88
CA GLU A 171 -30.03 -0.43 4.65
C GLU A 171 -28.66 0.11 4.28
N TRP A 172 -27.63 -0.63 4.68
CA TRP A 172 -26.26 -0.41 4.23
C TRP A 172 -25.83 -1.55 3.33
N VAL A 173 -25.57 -1.24 2.07
CA VAL A 173 -25.03 -2.20 1.09
C VAL A 173 -23.54 -1.97 0.95
N VAL A 174 -22.76 -3.03 1.12
CA VAL A 174 -21.31 -3.03 0.96
C VAL A 174 -20.95 -3.89 -0.24
N GLN A 175 -20.28 -3.31 -1.23
CA GLN A 175 -19.75 -4.02 -2.39
C GLN A 175 -18.23 -4.10 -2.27
N CYS A 176 -17.71 -5.33 -2.14
CA CYS A 176 -16.28 -5.57 -1.97
C CYS A 176 -15.80 -6.90 -2.57
N ALA A 177 -14.49 -7.15 -2.52
CA ALA A 177 -13.93 -8.41 -2.99
C ALA A 177 -14.48 -9.61 -2.18
N PRO A 178 -14.56 -10.82 -2.77
CA PRO A 178 -15.11 -11.99 -2.09
C PRO A 178 -14.51 -12.27 -0.70
N GLU A 179 -13.19 -12.10 -0.55
CA GLU A 179 -12.51 -12.33 0.73
C GLU A 179 -12.82 -11.24 1.76
N SER A 180 -12.85 -9.98 1.34
CA SER A 180 -13.29 -8.85 2.16
C SER A 180 -14.72 -9.04 2.66
N ALA A 181 -15.61 -9.54 1.79
CA ALA A 181 -16.99 -9.83 2.16
C ALA A 181 -17.10 -10.92 3.22
N LYS A 182 -16.36 -12.03 3.06
CA LYS A 182 -16.30 -13.11 4.07
C LYS A 182 -15.83 -12.58 5.43
N ARG A 183 -14.77 -11.77 5.45
CA ARG A 183 -14.22 -11.15 6.67
C ARG A 183 -15.25 -10.23 7.34
N LEU A 184 -15.87 -9.33 6.58
CA LEU A 184 -16.87 -8.41 7.12
C LEU A 184 -18.09 -9.16 7.67
N GLN A 185 -18.60 -10.15 6.94
CA GLN A 185 -19.71 -10.97 7.41
C GLN A 185 -19.35 -11.76 8.68
N ALA A 186 -18.12 -12.28 8.78
CA ALA A 186 -17.65 -12.97 9.97
C ALA A 186 -17.58 -12.02 11.19
N PHE A 187 -17.14 -10.78 10.97
CA PHE A 187 -17.10 -9.74 12.00
C PHE A 187 -18.51 -9.35 12.47
N ILE A 188 -19.45 -9.11 11.54
CA ILE A 188 -20.87 -8.84 11.87
C ILE A 188 -21.48 -10.01 12.65
N ARG A 189 -21.24 -11.26 12.25
CA ARG A 189 -21.69 -12.44 13.00
C ARG A 189 -21.10 -12.49 14.41
N HIS A 190 -19.83 -12.13 14.57
CA HIS A 190 -19.19 -12.06 15.88
C HIS A 190 -19.86 -11.02 16.77
N LEU A 191 -20.06 -9.78 16.29
CA LEU A 191 -20.75 -8.73 17.04
C LEU A 191 -22.18 -9.13 17.43
N LYS A 192 -22.91 -9.80 16.53
CA LYS A 192 -24.25 -10.31 16.84
C LYS A 192 -24.25 -11.34 17.98
N ARG A 193 -23.24 -12.22 18.05
CA ARG A 193 -23.08 -13.17 19.17
C ARG A 193 -22.74 -12.47 20.50
N GLN A 194 -22.15 -11.28 20.44
CA GLN A 194 -21.90 -10.42 21.59
C GLN A 194 -23.10 -9.53 21.96
N GLY A 195 -24.26 -9.74 21.33
CA GLY A 195 -25.50 -9.00 21.62
C GLY A 195 -25.65 -7.66 20.89
N MET A 196 -24.75 -7.31 19.97
CA MET A 196 -24.86 -6.07 19.19
C MET A 196 -25.73 -6.26 17.93
N ASP A 197 -26.86 -5.54 17.84
CA ASP A 197 -27.65 -5.45 16.60
C ASP A 197 -26.97 -4.48 15.62
N CYS A 198 -26.47 -5.02 14.50
CA CYS A 198 -25.81 -4.23 13.47
C CYS A 198 -26.78 -3.61 12.45
N GLY A 199 -28.09 -3.89 12.55
CA GLY A 199 -29.09 -3.41 11.60
C GLY A 199 -29.11 -4.17 10.27
N ASN A 200 -29.73 -3.56 9.26
CA ASN A 200 -29.91 -4.17 7.95
C ASN A 200 -28.70 -3.92 7.04
N ILE A 201 -27.70 -4.80 7.13
CA ILE A 201 -26.46 -4.74 6.34
C ILE A 201 -26.44 -5.85 5.29
N THR A 202 -26.26 -5.49 4.03
CA THR A 202 -26.07 -6.43 2.91
C THR A 202 -24.65 -6.37 2.39
N VAL A 203 -23.89 -7.46 2.55
CA VAL A 203 -22.51 -7.56 2.06
C VAL A 203 -22.45 -8.37 0.78
N ARG A 204 -22.01 -7.74 -0.32
CA ARG A 204 -21.84 -8.31 -1.65
C ARG A 204 -20.36 -8.60 -1.90
N GLY A 205 -20.02 -9.88 -2.04
CA GLY A 205 -18.66 -10.38 -2.26
C GLY A 205 -18.44 -10.93 -3.66
N LYS A 206 -18.80 -10.17 -4.69
CA LYS A 206 -18.57 -10.54 -6.09
C LYS A 206 -17.83 -9.42 -6.83
N THR A 207 -17.03 -9.74 -7.83
CA THR A 207 -16.48 -8.73 -8.74
C THR A 207 -17.59 -8.34 -9.73
N PRO A 208 -18.16 -7.12 -9.65
CA PRO A 208 -19.23 -6.73 -10.55
C PRO A 208 -18.67 -6.42 -11.96
N SER A 209 -19.49 -6.59 -12.99
CA SER A 209 -19.22 -5.89 -14.26
C SER A 209 -19.31 -4.38 -14.03
N ILE A 210 -18.76 -3.59 -14.94
CA ILE A 210 -18.85 -2.13 -14.84
C ILE A 210 -20.29 -1.62 -15.01
N GLU A 211 -21.11 -2.29 -15.83
CA GLU A 211 -22.55 -2.02 -15.94
C GLU A 211 -23.28 -2.35 -14.63
N GLU A 212 -22.95 -3.48 -14.01
CA GLU A 212 -23.52 -3.86 -12.70
C GLU A 212 -23.12 -2.85 -11.61
N LEU A 213 -21.89 -2.36 -11.65
CA LEU A 213 -21.40 -1.36 -10.70
C LEU A 213 -22.07 0.00 -10.91
N ALA A 214 -22.19 0.46 -12.15
CA ALA A 214 -22.93 1.69 -12.47
C ALA A 214 -24.41 1.59 -12.05
N TRP A 215 -25.04 0.43 -12.29
CA TRP A 215 -26.39 0.17 -11.80
C TRP A 215 -26.46 0.21 -10.27
N LEU A 216 -25.47 -0.38 -9.58
CA LEU A 216 -25.43 -0.41 -8.13
C LEU A 216 -25.37 1.00 -7.54
N TYR A 217 -24.52 1.89 -8.07
CA TYR A 217 -24.48 3.29 -7.66
C TYR A 217 -25.84 3.96 -7.84
N ARG A 218 -26.44 3.90 -9.04
CA ARG A 218 -27.76 4.51 -9.31
C ARG A 218 -28.89 3.95 -8.44
N SER A 219 -28.75 2.71 -7.96
CA SER A 219 -29.70 2.06 -7.06
C SER A 219 -29.64 2.59 -5.61
N ALA A 220 -28.56 3.29 -5.24
CA ALA A 220 -28.38 3.86 -3.91
C ALA A 220 -29.08 5.21 -3.78
N ASN A 221 -29.46 5.55 -2.55
CA ASN A 221 -29.92 6.90 -2.20
C ASN A 221 -28.77 7.81 -1.80
N CYS A 222 -27.71 7.23 -1.24
CA CYS A 222 -26.50 7.92 -0.83
C CYS A 222 -25.30 6.98 -0.94
N TYR A 223 -24.20 7.46 -1.49
CA TYR A 223 -22.90 6.82 -1.37
C TYR A 223 -22.19 7.35 -0.12
N VAL A 224 -21.61 6.45 0.67
CA VAL A 224 -20.86 6.80 1.88
C VAL A 224 -19.60 5.96 1.96
N LEU A 225 -18.48 6.64 2.18
CA LEU A 225 -17.23 6.00 2.54
C LEU A 225 -16.51 6.95 3.51
N PRO A 226 -16.38 6.62 4.80
CA PRO A 226 -15.63 7.45 5.74
C PRO A 226 -14.14 7.05 5.69
N THR A 227 -13.55 7.08 4.49
CA THR A 227 -12.15 6.67 4.28
C THR A 227 -11.20 7.52 5.12
N ARG A 228 -10.13 6.90 5.61
CA ARG A 228 -9.05 7.59 6.32
C ARG A 228 -8.04 8.23 5.36
N GLY A 229 -8.07 7.83 4.09
CA GLY A 229 -7.30 8.47 3.02
C GLY A 229 -7.49 7.82 1.65
N GLU A 230 -7.46 8.63 0.59
CA GLU A 230 -7.45 8.21 -0.81
C GLU A 230 -6.46 9.04 -1.63
N GLY A 231 -5.78 8.42 -2.59
CA GLY A 231 -4.92 9.13 -3.53
C GLY A 231 -5.72 9.95 -4.54
N PHE A 232 -6.91 9.46 -4.90
CA PHE A 232 -7.86 10.14 -5.80
C PHE A 232 -9.31 9.97 -5.35
N GLY A 233 -9.74 8.74 -5.07
CA GLY A 233 -11.09 8.47 -4.59
C GLY A 233 -12.09 8.13 -5.71
N ARG A 234 -11.69 7.30 -6.69
CA ARG A 234 -12.51 6.85 -7.82
C ARG A 234 -13.95 6.47 -7.44
N PRO A 235 -14.21 5.68 -6.37
CA PRO A 235 -15.59 5.33 -6.00
C PRO A 235 -16.50 6.52 -5.67
N TYR A 236 -15.94 7.62 -5.14
CA TYR A 236 -16.71 8.85 -4.94
C TYR A 236 -17.06 9.52 -6.26
N LEU A 237 -16.11 9.58 -7.19
CA LEU A 237 -16.32 10.17 -8.51
C LEU A 237 -17.35 9.36 -9.31
N GLU A 238 -17.26 8.04 -9.29
CA GLU A 238 -18.22 7.12 -9.93
C GLU A 238 -19.65 7.29 -9.35
N ALA A 239 -19.76 7.43 -8.02
CA ALA A 239 -21.04 7.69 -7.36
C ALA A 239 -21.62 9.06 -7.75
N ALA A 240 -20.78 10.10 -7.71
CA ALA A 240 -21.18 11.45 -8.06
C ALA A 240 -21.57 11.59 -9.54
N ALA A 241 -20.84 10.95 -10.45
CA ALA A 241 -21.17 10.87 -11.87
C ALA A 241 -22.53 10.17 -12.11
N CYS A 242 -22.89 9.20 -11.27
CA CYS A 242 -24.22 8.60 -11.26
C CYS A 242 -25.32 9.51 -10.66
N GLY A 243 -25.01 10.74 -10.26
CA GLY A 243 -25.95 11.66 -9.62
C GLY A 243 -26.33 11.26 -8.19
N VAL A 244 -25.49 10.47 -7.51
CA VAL A 244 -25.77 9.99 -6.15
C VAL A 244 -25.12 10.94 -5.14
N PRO A 245 -25.87 11.45 -4.15
CA PRO A 245 -25.30 12.21 -3.04
C PRO A 245 -24.18 11.45 -2.32
N VAL A 246 -23.10 12.16 -1.97
CA VAL A 246 -21.90 11.57 -1.37
C VAL A 246 -21.67 12.09 0.04
N ILE A 247 -21.42 11.17 0.98
CA ILE A 247 -20.76 11.44 2.26
C ILE A 247 -19.30 10.98 2.14
N ALA A 248 -18.37 11.90 2.38
CA ALA A 248 -16.93 11.63 2.29
C ALA A 248 -16.18 12.26 3.47
N THR A 249 -15.08 11.66 3.90
CA THR A 249 -14.15 12.34 4.82
C THR A 249 -13.61 13.61 4.16
N GLY A 250 -13.60 14.73 4.89
CA GLY A 250 -13.15 16.03 4.40
C GLY A 250 -11.63 16.18 4.20
N TRP A 251 -10.95 15.12 3.73
CA TRP A 251 -9.50 15.05 3.62
C TRP A 251 -9.04 14.14 2.47
N SER A 252 -7.89 14.43 1.86
CA SER A 252 -7.24 13.70 0.74
C SER A 252 -7.83 13.90 -0.67
N GLY A 253 -7.50 13.01 -1.62
CA GLY A 253 -7.59 13.24 -3.06
C GLY A 253 -8.99 13.57 -3.59
N GLN A 254 -10.05 13.07 -2.95
CA GLN A 254 -11.42 13.32 -3.38
C GLN A 254 -11.85 14.79 -3.28
N LEU A 255 -11.10 15.63 -2.55
CA LEU A 255 -11.39 17.06 -2.44
C LEU A 255 -11.11 17.85 -3.71
N ASP A 256 -10.47 17.24 -4.71
CA ASP A 256 -10.30 17.87 -6.03
C ASP A 256 -11.64 18.00 -6.77
N PHE A 257 -12.66 17.21 -6.41
CA PHE A 257 -14.00 17.26 -7.00
C PHE A 257 -15.14 17.32 -5.99
N LEU A 258 -14.91 16.95 -4.72
CA LEU A 258 -15.89 17.09 -3.64
C LEU A 258 -15.64 18.34 -2.79
N ASN A 259 -16.73 19.07 -2.52
CA ASN A 259 -16.76 20.23 -1.65
C ASN A 259 -18.12 20.31 -0.94
N ARG A 260 -18.29 21.30 -0.04
CA ARG A 260 -19.52 21.44 0.76
C ARG A 260 -20.78 21.75 -0.07
N LYS A 261 -20.65 22.22 -1.31
CA LYS A 261 -21.79 22.51 -2.20
C LYS A 261 -22.36 21.26 -2.86
N ASN A 262 -21.52 20.26 -3.10
CA ASN A 262 -21.87 19.05 -3.86
C ASN A 262 -21.78 17.74 -3.05
N SER A 263 -21.38 17.82 -1.77
CA SER A 263 -21.22 16.64 -0.91
C SER A 263 -21.33 16.98 0.57
N ARG A 264 -21.57 15.95 1.40
CA ARG A 264 -21.47 16.05 2.86
C ARG A 264 -20.08 15.62 3.32
N LEU A 265 -19.23 16.60 3.58
CA LEU A 265 -17.87 16.35 4.08
C LEU A 265 -17.86 16.15 5.60
N LEU A 266 -17.25 15.06 6.05
CA LEU A 266 -17.09 14.74 7.47
C LEU A 266 -15.91 15.49 8.08
N LYS A 267 -16.08 15.93 9.33
CA LYS A 267 -14.99 16.36 10.21
C LYS A 267 -14.05 15.18 10.48
N TYR A 268 -12.77 15.49 10.71
CA TYR A 268 -11.74 14.50 10.97
C TYR A 268 -10.65 15.07 11.89
N ARG A 269 -9.82 14.18 12.42
CA ARG A 269 -8.54 14.52 13.05
C ARG A 269 -7.42 13.69 12.42
N LEU A 270 -6.23 14.24 12.27
CA LEU A 270 -5.07 13.46 11.83
C LEU A 270 -4.55 12.62 12.99
N VAL A 271 -4.43 11.31 12.78
CA VAL A 271 -3.89 10.36 13.77
C VAL A 271 -2.80 9.53 13.13
N ASP A 272 -1.84 9.08 13.93
CA ASP A 272 -0.84 8.12 13.48
C ASP A 272 -1.52 6.83 13.02
N ILE A 273 -1.02 6.27 11.92
CA ILE A 273 -1.52 5.01 11.39
C ILE A 273 -1.12 3.90 12.37
N PRO A 274 -2.09 3.17 12.96
CA PRO A 274 -1.79 2.18 13.98
C PRO A 274 -1.06 0.99 13.36
N ALA A 275 -0.14 0.37 14.11
CA ALA A 275 0.71 -0.71 13.62
C ALA A 275 -0.05 -1.86 12.91
N PRO A 276 -1.23 -2.32 13.39
CA PRO A 276 -2.02 -3.32 12.66
C PRO A 276 -2.50 -2.85 11.28
N ALA A 277 -2.87 -1.57 11.13
CA ALA A 277 -3.24 -1.01 9.83
C ALA A 277 -2.02 -0.83 8.92
N ALA A 278 -0.86 -0.51 9.50
CA ALA A 278 0.39 -0.47 8.76
C ALA A 278 0.80 -1.86 8.23
N LEU A 279 0.39 -2.97 8.84
CA LEU A 279 0.65 -4.30 8.26
C LEU A 279 -0.10 -4.54 6.94
N ASP A 280 -1.31 -3.99 6.81
CA ASP A 280 -2.09 -4.04 5.57
C ASP A 280 -1.49 -3.13 4.48
N CYS A 281 -0.74 -2.09 4.86
CA CYS A 281 -0.12 -1.09 3.98
C CYS A 281 1.26 -0.66 4.52
N TYR A 282 2.25 -1.57 4.47
CA TYR A 282 3.56 -1.41 5.16
C TYR A 282 4.32 -0.12 4.81
N PHE A 283 4.10 0.44 3.62
CA PHE A 283 4.71 1.70 3.22
C PHE A 283 4.11 2.92 3.94
N LEU A 284 2.98 2.78 4.64
CA LEU A 284 2.35 3.84 5.42
C LEU A 284 2.84 3.91 6.88
N ALA A 285 3.77 3.03 7.29
CA ALA A 285 4.28 3.02 8.65
C ALA A 285 4.94 4.37 9.02
N GLY A 286 4.56 4.91 10.17
CA GLY A 286 5.06 6.19 10.68
C GLY A 286 4.42 7.45 10.07
N GLN A 287 3.33 7.28 9.30
CA GLN A 287 2.58 8.38 8.68
C GLN A 287 1.24 8.57 9.37
N LYS A 288 0.52 9.64 9.02
CA LYS A 288 -0.81 9.94 9.54
C LYS A 288 -1.88 9.85 8.46
N TRP A 289 -3.11 9.63 8.92
CA TRP A 289 -4.32 9.62 8.11
C TRP A 289 -5.46 10.33 8.83
N ALA A 290 -6.56 10.60 8.13
CA ALA A 290 -7.71 11.31 8.68
C ALA A 290 -8.69 10.36 9.38
N GLU A 291 -8.67 10.32 10.71
CA GLU A 291 -9.72 9.63 11.47
C GLU A 291 -11.04 10.42 11.39
N PRO A 292 -12.09 9.87 10.75
CA PRO A 292 -13.37 10.55 10.65
C PRO A 292 -14.04 10.68 12.02
N SER A 293 -14.77 11.76 12.25
CA SER A 293 -15.57 11.94 13.45
C SER A 293 -16.80 11.02 13.41
N GLY A 294 -16.88 10.07 14.35
CA GLY A 294 -18.03 9.15 14.46
C GLY A 294 -19.36 9.87 14.66
N SER A 295 -19.41 10.88 15.54
CA SER A 295 -20.65 11.66 15.76
C SER A 295 -21.05 12.51 14.55
N ASP A 296 -20.09 13.09 13.82
CA ASP A 296 -20.39 13.80 12.58
C ASP A 296 -20.86 12.84 11.46
N LEU A 297 -20.31 11.62 11.40
CA LEU A 297 -20.78 10.57 10.50
C LEU A 297 -22.22 10.15 10.82
N GLU A 298 -22.57 9.93 12.09
CA GLU A 298 -23.95 9.62 12.48
C GLU A 298 -24.93 10.74 12.11
N ASN A 299 -24.53 12.01 12.31
CA ASN A 299 -25.33 13.17 11.91
C ASN A 299 -25.49 13.25 10.39
N ALA A 300 -24.41 13.07 9.62
CA ALA A 300 -24.45 13.05 8.17
C ALA A 300 -25.37 11.93 7.64
N LEU A 301 -25.32 10.74 8.24
CA LEU A 301 -26.20 9.63 7.89
C LEU A 301 -27.67 9.96 8.17
N ARG A 302 -27.99 10.65 9.28
CA ARG A 302 -29.34 11.13 9.56
C ARG A 302 -29.80 12.17 8.53
N GLU A 303 -28.99 13.20 8.29
CA GLU A 303 -29.27 14.30 7.37
C GLU A 303 -29.64 13.79 5.98
N MET A 304 -28.95 12.75 5.49
CA MET A 304 -29.23 12.18 4.17
C MET A 304 -30.64 11.57 4.03
N LEU A 305 -31.30 11.19 5.12
CA LEU A 305 -32.69 10.71 5.07
C LEU A 305 -33.67 11.80 4.66
N GLU A 306 -33.34 13.06 4.96
CA GLU A 306 -34.13 14.24 4.56
C GLU A 306 -33.92 14.59 3.07
N ARG A 307 -33.02 13.87 2.39
CA ARG A 307 -32.68 14.04 0.96
C ARG A 307 -32.28 15.48 0.61
N PRO A 308 -31.26 16.04 1.29
CA PRO A 308 -30.76 17.37 0.98
C PRO A 308 -30.32 17.47 -0.48
N ALA A 309 -30.56 18.63 -1.06
CA ALA A 309 -30.11 18.93 -2.42
C ALA A 309 -28.62 19.29 -2.42
N PHE A 310 -27.86 18.66 -3.31
CA PHE A 310 -26.47 18.99 -3.58
C PHE A 310 -26.32 19.45 -5.03
N ALA A 311 -25.41 20.39 -5.26
CA ALA A 311 -25.00 20.73 -6.62
C ALA A 311 -24.37 19.49 -7.29
N PRO A 312 -24.51 19.31 -8.62
CA PRO A 312 -23.81 18.24 -9.31
C PRO A 312 -22.29 18.42 -9.19
N VAL A 313 -21.56 17.30 -9.17
CA VAL A 313 -20.10 17.30 -9.30
C VAL A 313 -19.75 17.52 -10.76
N ASP A 314 -18.82 18.43 -11.04
CA ASP A 314 -18.26 18.59 -12.37
C ASP A 314 -17.32 17.42 -12.67
N THR A 315 -17.76 16.53 -13.57
CA THR A 315 -17.00 15.36 -13.98
C THR A 315 -16.13 15.60 -15.21
N ALA A 316 -16.33 16.72 -15.92
CA ALA A 316 -15.67 16.96 -17.20
C ALA A 316 -14.14 16.85 -17.11
N PRO A 317 -13.44 17.37 -16.09
CA PRO A 317 -11.98 17.22 -15.97
C PRO A 317 -11.48 15.77 -15.89
N PHE A 318 -12.35 14.85 -15.48
CA PHE A 318 -12.03 13.44 -15.23
C PHE A 318 -12.58 12.50 -16.31
N GLU A 319 -13.26 13.04 -17.33
CA GLU A 319 -13.66 12.27 -18.49
C GLU A 319 -12.44 11.81 -19.28
N GLU A 320 -12.53 10.61 -19.84
CA GLU A 320 -11.43 9.95 -20.56
C GLU A 320 -10.78 10.86 -21.61
N ALA A 321 -11.56 11.63 -22.36
CA ALA A 321 -11.04 12.55 -23.38
C ALA A 321 -10.16 13.66 -22.81
N ASN A 322 -10.52 14.24 -21.66
CA ASN A 322 -9.78 15.35 -21.05
C ASN A 322 -8.53 14.87 -20.31
N VAL A 323 -8.60 13.72 -19.65
CA VAL A 323 -7.42 13.08 -19.05
C VAL A 323 -6.42 12.64 -20.14
N MET A 324 -6.89 12.08 -21.25
CA MET A 324 -6.02 11.68 -22.36
C MET A 324 -5.37 12.87 -23.06
N ARG A 325 -6.08 14.02 -23.15
CA ARG A 325 -5.48 15.28 -23.63
C ARG A 325 -4.35 15.72 -22.70
N THR A 326 -4.58 15.70 -21.39
CA THR A 326 -3.55 16.03 -20.39
C THR A 326 -2.31 15.15 -20.56
N ILE A 327 -2.48 13.85 -20.75
CA ILE A 327 -1.36 12.92 -20.99
C ILE A 327 -0.64 13.23 -22.31
N ALA A 328 -1.38 13.50 -23.38
CA ALA A 328 -0.79 13.85 -24.68
C ALA A 328 0.07 15.11 -24.56
N ASP A 329 -0.46 16.17 -23.93
CA ASP A 329 0.25 17.43 -23.70
C ASP A 329 1.53 17.21 -22.86
N ARG A 330 1.47 16.34 -21.84
CA ARG A 330 2.67 15.99 -21.05
C ARG A 330 3.71 15.22 -21.88
N LEU A 331 3.28 14.23 -22.65
CA LEU A 331 4.19 13.44 -23.49
C LEU A 331 4.87 14.31 -24.57
N GLU A 332 4.16 15.30 -25.11
CA GLU A 332 4.73 16.29 -26.03
C GLU A 332 5.69 17.24 -25.31
N ALA A 333 5.29 17.75 -24.13
CA ALA A 333 6.12 18.62 -23.32
C ALA A 333 7.47 17.96 -23.07
N VAL A 334 7.50 16.75 -22.50
CA VAL A 334 8.73 15.98 -22.21
C VAL A 334 9.60 15.78 -23.46
N GLY A 335 8.97 15.53 -24.62
CA GLY A 335 9.68 15.37 -25.89
C GLY A 335 10.34 16.65 -26.42
N SER A 336 9.85 17.84 -26.03
CA SER A 336 10.43 19.13 -26.43
C SER A 336 11.69 19.53 -25.63
N TRP A 337 11.92 18.93 -24.46
CA TRP A 337 13.13 19.16 -23.64
C TRP A 337 14.42 18.68 -24.30
N GLU A 338 14.33 17.82 -25.34
CA GLU A 338 15.48 17.37 -26.12
C GLU A 338 16.22 18.51 -26.81
N HIS A 339 15.53 19.58 -27.23
CA HIS A 339 16.20 20.76 -27.80
C HIS A 339 16.99 21.57 -26.76
N GLN A 340 16.65 21.46 -25.47
CA GLN A 340 17.34 22.20 -24.41
C GLN A 340 18.49 21.39 -23.79
N ARG A 341 18.38 20.06 -23.65
CA ARG A 341 19.50 19.21 -23.19
C ARG A 341 20.66 19.16 -24.20
N ALA A 342 20.39 19.29 -25.49
CA ALA A 342 21.43 19.31 -26.53
C ALA A 342 22.30 20.58 -26.52
N ASN A 343 21.87 21.66 -25.84
CA ASN A 343 22.55 22.97 -25.82
C ASN A 343 23.12 23.38 -24.46
N ILE A 344 23.19 22.47 -23.48
CA ILE A 344 23.96 22.70 -22.26
C ILE A 344 25.39 22.22 -22.53
N PRO A 345 26.40 23.11 -22.61
CA PRO A 345 27.78 22.68 -22.72
C PRO A 345 28.09 21.79 -21.52
N LEU A 346 28.55 20.57 -21.78
CA LEU A 346 29.20 19.74 -20.76
C LEU A 346 30.40 20.55 -20.24
N GLN A 347 30.23 21.27 -19.14
CA GLN A 347 31.35 21.79 -18.38
C GLN A 347 32.13 20.58 -17.87
N THR A 348 33.19 20.26 -18.59
CA THR A 348 34.25 19.35 -18.19
C THR A 348 35.00 19.96 -17.01
N SER A 349 34.41 19.86 -15.82
CA SER A 349 35.19 19.99 -14.58
C SER A 349 35.96 18.68 -14.38
N ALA A 350 37.16 18.64 -14.92
CA ALA A 350 38.15 17.66 -14.56
C ALA A 350 38.49 17.81 -13.06
N ARG A 351 38.60 16.67 -12.37
CA ARG A 351 39.10 16.45 -11.00
C ARG A 351 38.09 16.58 -9.85
N SER A 352 37.23 15.57 -9.73
CA SER A 352 37.29 14.63 -8.59
C SER A 352 36.61 13.33 -9.00
N GLY A 353 37.36 12.23 -8.98
CA GLY A 353 36.86 10.92 -9.38
C GLY A 353 35.89 10.37 -8.35
N SER A 354 34.62 10.70 -8.48
CA SER A 354 33.52 9.98 -7.83
C SER A 354 32.43 9.73 -8.87
N ASN A 355 32.51 8.57 -9.53
CA ASN A 355 31.40 8.02 -10.30
C ASN A 355 30.17 7.96 -9.38
N GLY A 356 29.16 8.78 -9.67
CA GLY A 356 27.86 8.76 -9.01
C GLY A 356 27.07 7.50 -9.37
N ILE A 357 27.58 6.35 -8.94
CA ILE A 357 26.89 5.07 -8.89
C ILE A 357 26.37 4.95 -7.45
N TYR A 358 25.07 5.13 -7.24
CA TYR A 358 24.46 4.64 -6.00
C TYR A 358 24.67 3.11 -5.97
N PRO A 359 25.23 2.53 -4.89
CA PRO A 359 25.51 1.11 -4.87
C PRO A 359 24.20 0.33 -4.79
N VAL A 360 23.79 -0.24 -5.92
CA VAL A 360 23.19 -1.58 -5.92
C VAL A 360 24.29 -2.50 -6.41
N VAL A 361 24.74 -3.41 -5.56
CA VAL A 361 25.77 -4.42 -5.86
C VAL A 361 25.40 -5.15 -7.15
N ALA A 362 26.15 -4.88 -8.23
CA ALA A 362 26.25 -5.73 -9.40
C ALA A 362 27.70 -6.26 -9.47
N PRO A 363 27.92 -7.52 -9.92
CA PRO A 363 29.13 -8.26 -9.62
C PRO A 363 30.30 -7.80 -10.49
N MET A 364 31.30 -7.15 -9.90
CA MET A 364 32.63 -7.08 -10.52
C MET A 364 33.42 -8.34 -10.18
N ARG A 365 33.82 -9.06 -11.24
CA ARG A 365 34.86 -10.08 -11.17
C ARG A 365 36.19 -9.40 -10.84
N GLY A 366 36.94 -9.99 -9.91
CA GLY A 366 38.42 -9.93 -9.89
C GLY A 366 39.08 -8.75 -9.18
N ALA A 367 39.40 -8.96 -7.90
CA ALA A 367 40.66 -8.66 -7.19
C ALA A 367 41.27 -7.23 -7.10
N ARG A 368 41.71 -6.95 -5.85
CA ARG A 368 42.69 -5.95 -5.35
C ARG A 368 42.20 -4.51 -5.14
N GLN A 369 41.99 -4.11 -3.88
CA GLN A 369 43.01 -3.50 -3.00
C GLN A 369 42.36 -3.10 -1.67
N ALA A 370 42.97 -3.56 -0.58
CA ALA A 370 42.75 -3.05 0.77
C ALA A 370 43.64 -1.81 0.98
N GLU A 371 43.32 -1.04 2.03
CA GLU A 371 44.08 0.11 2.59
C GLU A 371 43.78 1.50 2.01
N ALA A 372 42.80 2.19 2.62
CA ALA A 372 42.92 3.59 3.02
C ALA A 372 41.75 3.99 3.94
N CYS A 373 41.95 5.04 4.73
CA CYS A 373 40.98 5.70 5.62
C CYS A 373 40.79 5.10 7.02
N ARG A 374 41.87 5.13 7.82
CA ARG A 374 41.76 5.56 9.22
C ARG A 374 41.61 7.10 9.25
N HIS A 375 40.86 7.60 10.22
CA HIS A 375 40.63 9.02 10.61
C HIS A 375 39.42 9.70 9.98
N HIS A 376 38.32 9.79 10.73
CA HIS A 376 37.70 11.05 11.17
C HIS A 376 36.70 10.75 12.31
N LYS A 377 36.93 11.38 13.48
CA LYS A 377 36.05 11.33 14.65
C LYS A 377 34.95 12.39 14.49
N ALA A 378 33.69 11.99 14.53
CA ALA A 378 32.57 12.88 14.85
C ALA A 378 31.58 12.11 15.74
N THR A 379 31.20 12.72 16.85
CA THR A 379 30.40 12.17 17.95
C THR A 379 28.94 11.91 17.54
N PRO A 380 28.36 10.73 17.80
CA PRO A 380 26.96 10.44 17.47
C PRO A 380 26.03 10.77 18.66
N THR A 381 24.99 11.58 18.43
CA THR A 381 23.81 11.67 19.31
C THR A 381 22.93 10.42 19.12
N PRO A 382 22.41 9.80 20.20
CA PRO A 382 21.79 8.48 20.11
C PRO A 382 20.35 8.57 19.57
N ARG A 383 20.18 8.17 18.30
CA ARG A 383 18.87 7.83 17.72
C ARG A 383 18.35 6.55 18.40
N LYS A 384 17.22 6.64 19.12
CA LYS A 384 16.48 5.47 19.61
C LYS A 384 16.01 4.65 18.41
N PHE A 385 16.62 3.49 18.21
CA PHE A 385 16.38 2.54 17.13
C PHE A 385 15.24 1.59 17.50
N ILE A 386 14.27 1.39 16.60
CA ILE A 386 13.24 0.34 16.69
C ILE A 386 13.60 -0.73 15.64
N PRO A 387 13.61 -2.04 15.97
CA PRO A 387 14.17 -3.07 15.08
C PRO A 387 13.29 -3.33 13.85
N GLN A 388 13.95 -3.59 12.72
CA GLN A 388 13.33 -4.01 11.46
C GLN A 388 12.91 -5.49 11.54
N ILE A 389 11.64 -5.79 11.30
CA ILE A 389 11.14 -7.17 11.18
C ILE A 389 11.39 -7.64 9.74
N LEU A 390 12.15 -8.73 9.57
CA LEU A 390 12.43 -9.39 8.29
C LEU A 390 11.55 -10.63 8.12
N VAL A 391 10.70 -10.64 7.08
CA VAL A 391 9.82 -11.77 6.73
C VAL A 391 10.39 -12.50 5.50
N TYR A 392 10.69 -13.79 5.64
CA TYR A 392 11.17 -14.65 4.54
C TYR A 392 10.03 -15.46 3.92
N ASN A 393 9.92 -15.49 2.58
CA ASN A 393 9.04 -16.40 1.83
C ASN A 393 9.90 -17.24 0.87
N ARG A 394 9.50 -18.50 0.58
CA ARG A 394 10.11 -19.49 -0.35
C ARG A 394 10.69 -18.96 -1.68
N ARG A 395 10.38 -17.74 -2.11
CA ARG A 395 10.96 -17.09 -3.31
C ARG A 395 12.36 -16.48 -3.12
N TRP A 396 12.91 -16.44 -1.90
CA TRP A 396 14.22 -15.85 -1.61
C TRP A 396 15.42 -16.65 -2.18
N LYS A 397 15.21 -17.86 -2.71
CA LYS A 397 16.29 -18.72 -3.24
C LYS A 397 17.02 -18.16 -4.47
N ALA A 398 16.56 -17.08 -5.09
CA ALA A 398 17.02 -16.73 -6.43
C ALA A 398 18.09 -15.63 -6.51
N ARG A 399 18.08 -14.58 -5.67
CA ARG A 399 18.97 -13.41 -5.91
C ARG A 399 19.24 -12.62 -4.61
N GLN A 400 20.52 -12.51 -4.23
CA GLN A 400 21.12 -11.79 -3.07
C GLN A 400 21.32 -12.63 -1.79
N PRO A 401 22.26 -12.20 -0.93
CA PRO A 401 23.65 -12.67 -0.82
C PRO A 401 23.74 -14.19 -0.58
N SER A 402 24.93 -14.80 -0.70
CA SER A 402 25.05 -16.18 -0.22
C SER A 402 24.60 -16.23 1.26
N PRO A 403 24.01 -17.33 1.71
CA PRO A 403 23.61 -17.45 3.11
C PRO A 403 24.75 -17.08 4.09
N ALA A 404 26.01 -17.25 3.68
CA ALA A 404 27.21 -16.81 4.38
C ALA A 404 27.35 -15.27 4.53
N ALA A 405 26.96 -14.49 3.52
CA ALA A 405 27.00 -13.04 3.55
C ALA A 405 25.87 -12.43 4.39
N PHE A 406 24.69 -13.06 4.41
CA PHE A 406 23.62 -12.74 5.38
C PHE A 406 24.08 -13.00 6.82
N CYS A 407 24.76 -14.12 7.05
CA CYS A 407 25.39 -14.42 8.34
C CYS A 407 26.53 -13.45 8.69
N ALA A 408 27.30 -12.94 7.72
CA ALA A 408 28.33 -11.94 7.97
C ALA A 408 27.72 -10.60 8.43
N GLU A 409 26.61 -10.19 7.82
CA GLU A 409 25.87 -8.98 8.18
C GLU A 409 25.18 -9.08 9.55
N LEU A 410 24.62 -10.25 9.89
CA LEU A 410 24.07 -10.46 11.24
C LEU A 410 25.18 -10.52 12.30
N LYS A 411 26.37 -11.05 11.98
CA LYS A 411 27.51 -11.09 12.90
C LYS A 411 28.04 -9.70 13.26
N THR A 412 27.93 -8.71 12.36
CA THR A 412 28.29 -7.32 12.67
C THR A 412 27.28 -6.61 13.58
N GLN A 413 26.09 -7.18 13.76
CA GLN A 413 24.98 -6.64 14.57
C GLN A 413 24.87 -7.29 15.98
N GLY A 414 25.70 -8.29 16.29
CA GLY A 414 25.73 -9.02 17.56
C GLY A 414 25.28 -10.48 17.44
N LYS A 415 25.81 -11.38 18.28
CA LYS A 415 25.68 -12.85 18.13
C LYS A 415 24.39 -13.47 18.70
N ASN A 416 23.58 -12.69 19.42
CA ASN A 416 22.43 -13.22 20.15
C ASN A 416 21.15 -12.92 19.37
N LEU A 417 20.61 -13.93 18.69
CA LEU A 417 19.38 -13.82 17.91
C LEU A 417 18.39 -14.90 18.37
N ALA A 418 17.18 -14.49 18.72
CA ALA A 418 16.10 -15.41 19.05
C ALA A 418 15.19 -15.60 17.84
N VAL A 419 14.97 -16.86 17.43
CA VAL A 419 14.12 -17.21 16.29
C VAL A 419 12.85 -17.91 16.80
N VAL A 420 11.69 -17.31 16.54
CA VAL A 420 10.38 -17.87 16.88
C VAL A 420 9.62 -18.15 15.59
N GLY A 421 9.37 -19.42 15.27
CA GLY A 421 8.68 -19.81 14.05
C GLY A 421 7.78 -21.03 14.24
N THR A 422 7.06 -21.43 13.19
CA THR A 422 6.21 -22.63 13.21
C THR A 422 6.46 -23.46 11.94
N GLY A 423 6.70 -24.78 12.10
CA GLY A 423 6.80 -25.74 10.99
C GLY A 423 8.16 -25.79 10.28
N ARG A 424 8.23 -26.56 9.18
CA ARG A 424 9.48 -26.98 8.49
C ARG A 424 10.42 -25.85 8.04
N ASN A 425 9.93 -24.63 7.85
CA ASN A 425 10.76 -23.49 7.45
C ASN A 425 11.51 -22.87 8.64
N ALA A 426 10.92 -22.90 9.84
CA ALA A 426 11.57 -22.44 11.06
C ALA A 426 12.72 -23.38 11.45
N GLN A 427 12.53 -24.69 11.23
CA GLN A 427 13.54 -25.72 11.43
C GLN A 427 14.77 -25.50 10.55
N TRP A 428 14.58 -25.36 9.22
CA TRP A 428 15.68 -25.12 8.29
C TRP A 428 16.46 -23.84 8.63
N LEU A 429 15.77 -22.75 8.97
CA LEU A 429 16.42 -21.48 9.29
C LEU A 429 17.23 -21.58 10.60
N SER A 430 16.74 -22.32 11.57
CA SER A 430 17.44 -22.56 12.83
C SER A 430 18.69 -23.41 12.63
N GLU A 431 18.59 -24.50 11.86
CA GLU A 431 19.73 -25.35 11.48
C GLU A 431 20.79 -24.55 10.72
N PHE A 432 20.34 -23.71 9.77
CA PHE A 432 21.19 -22.86 8.97
C PHE A 432 21.98 -21.83 9.82
N LEU A 433 21.34 -21.20 10.81
CA LEU A 433 21.97 -20.22 11.68
C LEU A 433 22.93 -20.86 12.70
N LEU A 434 22.59 -22.03 13.27
CA LEU A 434 23.49 -22.79 14.16
C LEU A 434 24.77 -23.22 13.43
N GLN A 435 24.65 -23.73 12.21
CA GLN A 435 25.80 -24.12 11.37
C GLN A 435 26.73 -22.94 11.04
N ASN A 436 26.23 -21.70 11.16
CA ASN A 436 27.00 -20.48 10.90
C ASN A 436 27.49 -19.78 12.19
N GLY A 437 27.41 -20.46 13.34
CA GLY A 437 28.00 -20.00 14.60
C GLY A 437 27.18 -18.95 15.35
N PHE A 438 25.87 -18.91 15.12
CA PHE A 438 24.94 -18.12 15.92
C PHE A 438 24.42 -18.93 17.11
N SER A 439 24.28 -18.26 18.25
CA SER A 439 23.65 -18.84 19.42
C SER A 439 22.14 -18.71 19.26
N ILE A 440 21.43 -19.84 19.15
CA ILE A 440 19.96 -19.86 19.15
C ILE A 440 19.50 -20.35 20.53
N PRO A 441 19.02 -19.46 21.40
CA PRO A 441 18.70 -19.84 22.77
C PRO A 441 17.43 -20.70 22.88
N PHE A 442 16.55 -20.74 21.87
CA PHE A 442 15.36 -21.61 21.90
C PHE A 442 14.74 -21.84 20.50
N TYR A 443 14.01 -22.95 20.37
CA TYR A 443 13.28 -23.36 19.17
C TYR A 443 11.84 -23.72 19.55
N ILE A 444 10.85 -23.35 18.71
CA ILE A 444 9.43 -23.67 18.93
C ILE A 444 8.88 -24.32 17.66
N ASP A 445 8.27 -25.50 17.78
CA ASP A 445 7.53 -26.16 16.70
C ASP A 445 6.06 -26.34 17.10
N ARG A 446 5.15 -26.17 16.16
CA ARG A 446 3.69 -26.08 16.41
C ARG A 446 2.93 -27.33 15.96
N LYS A 447 3.61 -28.44 15.68
CA LYS A 447 2.94 -29.69 15.28
C LYS A 447 2.64 -30.57 16.50
N GLU A 448 1.47 -30.32 17.07
CA GLU A 448 0.66 -31.19 17.93
C GLU A 448 1.29 -31.65 19.27
N GLY A 449 0.46 -31.70 20.30
CA GLY A 449 0.83 -31.99 21.69
C GLY A 449 1.25 -33.44 21.96
N THR A 450 2.07 -34.05 21.12
CA THR A 450 2.63 -35.38 21.35
C THR A 450 4.08 -35.44 20.85
N PHE A 451 4.98 -35.62 21.81
CA PHE A 451 6.36 -36.05 21.56
C PHE A 451 6.33 -37.42 20.88
N MET A 452 6.60 -37.48 19.58
CA MET A 452 6.72 -38.75 18.85
C MET A 452 8.03 -38.76 18.04
N GLY A 453 9.05 -39.33 18.68
CA GLY A 453 9.77 -40.49 18.13
C GLY A 453 10.69 -40.29 16.92
N LYS A 454 12.00 -40.39 17.21
CA LYS A 454 13.08 -40.85 16.32
C LYS A 454 13.51 -39.93 15.16
N LYS A 455 14.05 -38.77 15.54
CA LYS A 455 15.46 -38.44 15.25
C LYS A 455 16.00 -37.66 16.44
N THR A 456 16.45 -38.40 17.44
CA THR A 456 17.17 -37.88 18.59
C THR A 456 18.45 -37.21 18.10
N TYR A 457 18.49 -35.88 18.06
CA TYR A 457 19.76 -35.17 18.11
C TYR A 457 20.32 -35.36 19.53
N SER A 458 21.36 -36.18 19.65
CA SER A 458 22.09 -36.32 20.91
C SER A 458 22.74 -34.98 21.25
N PRO A 459 22.63 -34.49 22.50
CA PRO A 459 23.27 -33.25 22.96
C PRO A 459 24.78 -33.20 22.73
N SER A 460 25.42 -34.35 22.50
CA SER A 460 26.85 -34.49 22.19
C SER A 460 27.27 -33.98 20.80
N SER A 461 26.34 -33.48 19.96
CA SER A 461 26.62 -32.97 18.61
C SER A 461 26.58 -31.44 18.48
N LEU A 462 26.32 -30.72 19.57
CA LEU A 462 26.46 -29.26 19.60
C LEU A 462 27.89 -28.88 19.98
N PRO A 463 28.48 -27.84 19.36
CA PRO A 463 29.79 -27.35 19.76
C PRO A 463 29.75 -26.94 21.26
N PRO A 464 30.84 -27.15 22.04
CA PRO A 464 30.87 -26.92 23.48
C PRO A 464 30.47 -25.51 23.95
N SER A 465 30.39 -24.53 23.04
CA SER A 465 29.93 -23.18 23.32
C SER A 465 28.41 -23.02 23.40
N ALA A 466 27.62 -24.09 23.22
CA ALA A 466 26.15 -24.04 23.21
C ALA A 466 25.48 -24.34 24.56
N THR A 467 26.26 -24.43 25.65
CA THR A 467 25.76 -24.73 26.99
C THR A 467 25.69 -23.48 27.86
N ALA A 468 24.59 -22.76 27.78
CA ALA A 468 23.95 -22.02 28.88
C ALA A 468 22.71 -21.34 28.29
N ASP A 469 21.56 -21.47 28.95
CA ASP A 469 20.32 -20.73 28.64
C ASP A 469 19.39 -21.25 27.54
N ALA A 470 19.38 -22.55 27.25
CA ALA A 470 18.26 -23.16 26.51
C ALA A 470 17.04 -23.38 27.44
N ALA A 471 16.12 -22.43 27.48
CA ALA A 471 14.86 -22.60 28.22
C ALA A 471 13.81 -23.32 27.34
N ILE A 472 13.47 -24.56 27.70
CA ILE A 472 12.34 -25.28 27.10
C ILE A 472 11.05 -24.77 27.75
N ILE A 473 10.21 -24.07 26.98
CA ILE A 473 8.88 -23.63 27.45
C ILE A 473 7.90 -24.79 27.24
N SER A 474 7.53 -25.47 28.32
CA SER A 474 6.67 -26.67 28.30
C SER A 474 5.17 -26.40 28.46
N THR A 475 4.76 -25.13 28.62
CA THR A 475 3.34 -24.74 28.78
C THR A 475 2.99 -23.56 27.87
N PHE A 476 1.93 -23.73 27.07
CA PHE A 476 1.51 -22.78 26.04
C PHE A 476 0.40 -21.85 26.53
N PRO A 477 0.54 -20.52 26.42
CA PRO A 477 -0.57 -19.58 26.58
C PRO A 477 -1.53 -19.62 25.38
N ALA A 478 -2.82 -19.40 25.61
CA ALA A 478 -3.87 -19.54 24.62
C ALA A 478 -3.98 -18.35 23.64
N SER A 479 -3.35 -17.20 23.94
CA SER A 479 -3.52 -15.97 23.17
C SER A 479 -2.22 -15.19 22.89
N PHE A 480 -2.19 -14.46 21.77
CA PHE A 480 -1.04 -13.65 21.32
C PHE A 480 -0.62 -12.51 22.29
N PRO A 481 -1.54 -11.86 23.03
CA PRO A 481 -1.17 -10.89 24.06
C PRO A 481 -0.36 -11.52 25.22
N GLU A 482 -0.72 -12.73 25.65
CA GLU A 482 0.00 -13.47 26.70
C GLU A 482 1.41 -13.89 26.24
N TRP A 483 1.56 -14.25 24.96
CA TRP A 483 2.86 -14.47 24.33
C TRP A 483 3.77 -13.23 24.40
N THR A 484 3.18 -12.07 24.14
CA THR A 484 3.92 -10.81 24.08
C THR A 484 4.43 -10.41 25.47
N GLU A 485 3.63 -10.59 26.52
CA GLU A 485 4.04 -10.31 27.90
C GLU A 485 5.07 -11.32 28.44
N LEU A 486 4.91 -12.62 28.16
CA LEU A 486 5.90 -13.65 28.53
C LEU A 486 7.29 -13.35 27.94
N LEU A 487 7.33 -12.93 26.67
CA LEU A 487 8.58 -12.66 25.95
C LEU A 487 9.19 -11.31 26.33
N LYS A 488 8.39 -10.27 26.58
CA LYS A 488 8.86 -8.98 27.12
C LYS A 488 9.46 -9.12 28.52
N GLY A 489 8.89 -10.00 29.35
CA GLY A 489 9.39 -10.28 30.70
C GLY A 489 10.77 -10.95 30.70
N ARG A 490 11.05 -11.82 29.71
CA ARG A 490 12.29 -12.61 29.64
C ARG A 490 13.40 -12.01 28.78
N PHE A 491 13.09 -11.25 27.73
CA PHE A 491 14.07 -10.77 26.76
C PHE A 491 13.99 -9.25 26.61
N LYS A 492 14.60 -8.52 27.54
CA LYS A 492 14.59 -7.05 27.53
C LYS A 492 15.54 -6.41 26.50
N THR A 493 16.49 -7.16 25.94
CA THR A 493 17.60 -6.62 25.11
C THR A 493 17.97 -7.43 23.87
N ILE A 494 17.27 -8.53 23.58
CA ILE A 494 17.60 -9.42 22.45
C ILE A 494 16.56 -9.22 21.32
N PRO A 495 16.97 -8.98 20.06
CA PRO A 495 16.06 -8.91 18.94
C PRO A 495 15.39 -10.28 18.71
N VAL A 496 14.05 -10.29 18.66
CA VAL A 496 13.24 -11.49 18.43
C VAL A 496 12.64 -11.42 17.03
N ILE A 497 12.88 -12.46 16.22
CA ILE A 497 12.27 -12.60 14.89
C ILE A 497 11.06 -13.52 15.00
N PHE A 498 9.89 -13.04 14.58
CA PHE A 498 8.66 -13.84 14.52
C PHE A 498 8.33 -14.26 13.10
N TYR A 499 8.00 -15.54 12.94
CA TYR A 499 7.51 -16.11 11.70
C TYR A 499 6.20 -16.89 11.93
N SER A 500 5.15 -16.53 11.20
CA SER A 500 3.88 -17.27 11.14
C SER A 500 3.51 -17.54 9.69
N HIS A 501 2.92 -18.71 9.43
CA HIS A 501 2.34 -19.04 8.13
C HIS A 501 1.01 -18.32 7.84
N ARG A 502 0.46 -17.62 8.84
CA ARG A 502 -0.71 -16.73 8.75
C ARG A 502 -0.32 -15.30 9.05
#